data_AF-W6TZN5-F1
#
_entry.id   AF-W6TZN5-F1
#
_cell.length_a   1.000
_cell.length_b   1.000
_cell.length_c   1.000
_cell.angle_alpha   90.00
_cell.angle_beta   90.00
_cell.angle_gamma   90.00
#
_symmetry.space_group_name_H-M   'P 1'
#
loop_
_entity.id
_entity.type
_entity.pdbx_description
1 polymer ?
#
loop_
_entity_poly.entity_id
_entity_poly.type
_entity_poly.pdbx_seq_one_letter_code
_entity_poly.pdbx_strand_id
1 'polypeptide(L)'
;MKASDSNVICLDENYEKVKNRVEITHASTHFVYTVEVIDTFLREGESERTKALDNCMILWFRSRRSNRAGTWYMFGKVAYFSYVACRSADYCCTSPSSSRGCLLLCKVALGKTHDSLAASTS
;
A
#
# COMPACT_ATOMS: atom_id res chain seq x y z
N MET A 1 -1.35 10.69 -15.47
CA MET A 1 -2.71 10.49 -14.92
C MET A 1 -2.85 11.40 -13.70
N LYS A 2 -3.51 12.55 -13.84
CA LYS A 2 -3.87 13.41 -12.70
C LYS A 2 -5.14 12.81 -12.09
N ALA A 3 -5.05 12.24 -10.89
CA ALA A 3 -6.24 12.03 -10.09
C ALA A 3 -6.67 13.42 -9.60
N SER A 4 -7.87 13.86 -9.95
CA SER A 4 -8.48 15.06 -9.39
C SER A 4 -8.80 14.82 -7.92
N ASP A 5 -8.26 15.65 -7.02
CA ASP A 5 -8.31 15.57 -5.56
C ASP A 5 -9.71 15.79 -4.94
N SER A 6 -10.79 15.67 -5.72
CA SER A 6 -12.11 16.21 -5.37
C SER A 6 -12.94 15.35 -4.42
N ASN A 7 -12.59 14.08 -4.18
CA ASN A 7 -13.44 13.11 -3.45
C ASN A 7 -12.67 12.37 -2.33
N VAL A 8 -11.81 13.10 -1.62
CA VAL A 8 -11.11 12.55 -0.45
C VAL A 8 -11.85 13.00 0.81
N ILE A 9 -12.49 12.06 1.50
CA ILE A 9 -13.22 12.31 2.73
C ILE A 9 -12.37 11.81 3.90
N CYS A 10 -12.15 12.67 4.90
CA CYS A 10 -11.51 12.29 6.16
C CYS A 10 -12.52 11.48 6.98
N LEU A 11 -12.26 10.20 7.20
CA LEU A 11 -13.16 9.31 7.94
C LEU A 11 -12.48 8.81 9.21
N ASP A 12 -12.95 9.31 10.35
CA ASP A 12 -12.51 8.91 11.69
C ASP A 12 -12.91 7.47 12.01
N GLU A 13 -14.06 7.00 11.51
CA GLU A 13 -14.57 5.63 11.73
C GLU A 13 -13.65 4.51 11.22
N ASN A 14 -12.75 4.82 10.28
CA ASN A 14 -11.78 3.87 9.72
C ASN A 14 -10.40 4.04 10.33
N TYR A 15 -10.16 5.10 11.10
CA TYR A 15 -8.88 5.39 11.74
C TYR A 15 -8.44 4.22 12.62
N GLU A 16 -9.28 3.78 13.55
CA GLU A 16 -8.95 2.68 14.46
C GLU A 16 -8.71 1.35 13.74
N LYS A 17 -9.47 1.07 12.67
CA LYS A 17 -9.27 -0.15 11.86
C LYS A 17 -7.92 -0.12 11.14
N VAL A 18 -7.58 1.02 10.55
CA VAL A 18 -6.31 1.21 9.84
C VAL A 18 -5.13 1.19 10.81
N LYS A 19 -5.25 1.86 11.95
CA LYS A 19 -4.25 1.87 13.01
C LYS A 19 -3.96 0.47 13.54
N ASN A 20 -5.00 -0.26 13.93
CA ASN A 20 -4.87 -1.65 14.37
C ASN A 20 -4.19 -2.51 13.28
N ARG A 21 -4.57 -2.30 12.02
CA ARG A 21 -3.94 -3.02 10.90
C ARG A 21 -2.45 -2.69 10.76
N VAL A 22 -2.06 -1.43 10.90
CA VAL A 22 -0.65 -1.02 10.88
C VAL A 22 0.13 -1.68 12.02
N GLU A 23 -0.43 -1.69 13.23
CA GLU A 23 0.18 -2.30 14.41
C GLU A 23 0.37 -3.81 14.26
N ILE A 24 -0.68 -4.55 13.88
CA ILE A 24 -0.62 -6.02 13.67
C ILE A 24 0.33 -6.40 12.53
N THR A 25 0.41 -5.56 11.50
CA THR A 25 1.21 -5.84 10.29
C THR A 25 2.58 -5.18 10.31
N HIS A 26 3.00 -4.64 11.46
CA HIS A 26 4.36 -4.15 11.64
C HIS A 26 5.31 -5.34 11.82
N ALA A 27 6.29 -5.50 10.93
CA ALA A 27 7.21 -6.61 11.03
C ALA A 27 8.15 -6.42 12.23
N SER A 28 8.31 -7.45 13.05
CA SER A 28 9.18 -7.45 14.22
C SER A 28 10.65 -7.14 13.91
N THR A 29 11.07 -7.34 12.66
CA THR A 29 12.42 -7.05 12.18
C THR A 29 12.64 -5.57 11.83
N HIS A 30 11.60 -4.73 11.79
CA HIS A 30 11.68 -3.30 11.48
C HIS A 30 11.64 -2.44 12.75
N PHE A 31 12.59 -2.62 13.67
CA PHE A 31 12.68 -1.83 14.91
C PHE A 31 13.32 -0.44 14.75
N VAL A 32 13.80 -0.11 13.54
CA VAL A 32 14.53 1.14 13.26
C VAL A 32 13.61 2.36 13.27
N TYR A 33 12.31 2.17 12.98
CA TYR A 33 11.32 3.24 12.99
C TYR A 33 9.93 2.68 13.32
N THR A 34 9.08 3.52 13.92
CA THR A 34 7.66 3.22 14.11
C THR A 34 6.82 3.91 13.04
N VAL A 35 5.64 3.35 12.74
CA VAL A 35 4.68 3.95 11.82
C VAL A 35 3.49 4.42 12.64
N GLU A 36 3.26 5.72 12.65
CA GLU A 36 2.10 6.35 13.29
C GLU A 36 1.09 6.75 12.21
N VAL A 37 -0.18 6.43 12.43
CA VAL A 37 -1.28 6.87 11.56
C VAL A 37 -1.69 8.26 12.02
N ILE A 38 -1.56 9.25 11.14
CA ILE A 38 -1.93 10.64 11.43
C ILE A 38 -3.37 10.90 10.98
N ASP A 39 -3.67 10.56 9.72
CA ASP A 39 -4.96 10.80 9.10
C ASP A 39 -5.36 9.61 8.22
N THR A 40 -6.67 9.36 8.12
CA THR A 40 -7.24 8.35 7.22
C THR A 40 -8.21 8.96 6.23
N PHE A 41 -7.97 8.63 4.97
CA PHE A 41 -8.69 9.15 3.82
C PHE A 41 -9.37 8.01 3.09
N LEU A 42 -10.67 8.15 2.81
CA LEU A 42 -11.37 7.25 1.90
C LEU A 42 -11.61 7.95 0.57
N ARG A 43 -11.34 7.21 -0.52
CA ARG A 43 -11.66 7.66 -1.86
C ARG A 43 -12.98 7.04 -2.29
N GLU A 44 -13.98 7.90 -2.52
CA GLU A 44 -15.27 7.44 -3.03
C GLU A 44 -15.21 7.05 -4.52
N GLY A 45 -16.08 6.11 -4.91
CA GLY A 45 -16.23 5.66 -6.30
C GLY A 45 -15.27 4.56 -6.76
N GLU A 46 -14.38 4.04 -5.89
CA GLU A 46 -13.53 2.90 -6.27
C GLU A 46 -14.29 1.56 -6.25
N SER A 47 -15.31 1.44 -5.37
CA SER A 47 -16.10 0.21 -5.20
C SER A 47 -16.86 -0.22 -6.47
N GLU A 48 -17.18 0.71 -7.36
CA GLU A 48 -17.88 0.41 -8.63
C GLU A 48 -16.92 -0.13 -9.70
N ARG A 49 -15.61 0.07 -9.54
CA ARG A 49 -14.59 -0.34 -10.52
C ARG A 49 -13.92 -1.67 -10.19
N THR A 50 -14.14 -2.21 -9.00
CA THR A 50 -13.57 -3.50 -8.62
C THR A 50 -14.31 -4.61 -9.37
N LYS A 51 -13.58 -5.34 -10.22
CA LYS A 51 -14.11 -6.56 -10.85
C LYS A 51 -14.52 -7.53 -9.74
N ALA A 52 -15.70 -8.12 -9.87
CA ALA A 52 -16.16 -9.20 -9.00
C ALA A 52 -15.32 -10.46 -9.32
N LEU A 53 -14.16 -10.55 -8.68
CA LEU A 53 -13.28 -11.70 -8.74
C LEU A 53 -13.15 -12.28 -7.32
N ASP A 54 -13.04 -13.59 -7.27
CA ASP A 54 -12.76 -14.36 -6.07
C ASP A 54 -11.38 -14.00 -5.47
N ASN A 55 -11.15 -14.39 -4.21
CA ASN A 55 -9.90 -14.13 -3.48
C ASN A 55 -9.56 -12.64 -3.34
N CYS A 56 -10.44 -11.89 -2.67
CA CYS A 56 -10.23 -10.49 -2.33
C CYS A 56 -9.40 -10.35 -1.05
N MET A 57 -8.29 -9.62 -1.10
CA MET A 57 -7.46 -9.29 0.06
C MET A 57 -7.29 -7.78 0.22
N ILE A 58 -7.18 -7.32 1.46
CA ILE A 58 -6.83 -5.94 1.76
C ILE A 58 -5.30 -5.86 1.91
N LEU A 59 -4.64 -5.14 1.00
CA LEU A 59 -3.18 -5.07 0.91
C LEU A 59 -2.70 -3.62 0.77
N TRP A 60 -1.52 -3.36 1.32
CA TRP A 60 -0.83 -2.09 1.19
C TRP A 60 -0.16 -1.98 -0.19
N PHE A 61 -0.46 -0.92 -0.93
CA PHE A 61 0.16 -0.66 -2.20
C PHE A 61 1.56 -0.05 -2.01
N ARG A 62 2.55 -0.60 -2.71
CA ARG A 62 3.91 -0.08 -2.74
C ARG A 62 4.05 0.93 -3.87
N SER A 63 3.86 2.21 -3.57
CA SER A 63 4.08 3.31 -4.53
C SER A 63 5.41 4.01 -4.27
N ARG A 64 6.23 4.22 -5.31
CA ARG A 64 7.34 5.19 -5.24
C ARG A 64 6.82 6.56 -5.64
N ARG A 65 7.12 7.60 -4.83
CA ARG A 65 6.91 9.01 -5.23
C ARG A 65 7.78 9.43 -6.42
N SER A 66 8.89 8.72 -6.66
CA SER A 66 9.81 9.00 -7.77
C SER A 66 9.81 7.83 -8.76
N ASN A 67 9.38 8.12 -9.99
CA ASN A 67 9.52 7.27 -11.17
C ASN A 67 11.01 7.10 -11.53
N ARG A 68 11.80 6.48 -10.66
CA ARG A 68 13.13 6.01 -11.03
C ARG A 68 12.95 4.69 -11.76
N ALA A 69 12.73 4.81 -13.06
CA ALA A 69 12.73 3.69 -13.99
C ALA A 69 14.03 2.88 -13.79
N GLY A 70 13.90 1.56 -13.64
CA GLY A 70 14.98 0.68 -14.12
C GLY A 70 15.49 -0.47 -13.26
N THR A 71 15.01 -0.81 -12.05
CA THR A 71 15.68 -1.93 -11.32
C THR A 71 14.86 -2.77 -10.34
N TRP A 72 13.55 -2.51 -10.14
CA TRP A 72 12.79 -3.14 -9.03
C TRP A 72 11.57 -3.93 -9.49
N TYR A 73 11.51 -4.31 -10.76
CA TYR A 73 10.45 -5.14 -11.29
C TYR A 73 10.77 -6.62 -11.07
N MET A 74 10.57 -7.12 -9.85
CA MET A 74 10.81 -8.54 -9.54
C MET A 74 9.93 -9.47 -10.39
N PHE A 75 8.78 -8.98 -10.87
CA PHE A 75 7.81 -9.70 -11.69
C PHE A 75 7.26 -8.84 -12.85
N GLY A 76 8.09 -7.96 -13.42
CA GLY A 76 7.68 -7.07 -14.52
C GLY A 76 6.90 -5.81 -14.08
N LYS A 77 6.34 -5.07 -15.05
CA LYS A 77 5.58 -3.81 -14.84
C LYS A 77 4.18 -4.10 -14.30
N VAL A 78 4.10 -4.51 -13.04
CA VAL A 78 2.86 -4.81 -12.33
C VAL A 78 2.71 -3.94 -11.08
N ALA A 79 1.51 -3.88 -10.54
CA ALA A 79 1.25 -3.27 -9.24
C ALA A 79 1.75 -4.21 -8.13
N TYR A 80 2.59 -3.69 -7.23
CA TYR A 80 3.13 -4.47 -6.11
C TYR A 80 2.36 -4.13 -4.83
N PHE A 81 1.89 -5.17 -4.15
CA PHE A 81 1.15 -5.05 -2.90
C PHE A 81 1.86 -5.84 -1.78
N SER A 82 1.66 -5.43 -0.54
CA SER A 82 2.20 -6.13 0.63
C SER A 82 1.16 -6.23 1.73
N TYR A 83 1.18 -7.34 2.46
CA TYR A 83 0.42 -7.47 3.70
C TYR A 83 1.02 -6.63 4.84
N VAL A 84 2.34 -6.40 4.81
CA VAL A 84 3.10 -5.73 5.87
C VAL A 84 3.18 -4.22 5.59
N ALA A 85 2.74 -3.40 6.55
CA ALA A 85 2.71 -1.95 6.40
C ALA A 85 4.12 -1.33 6.30
N CYS A 86 5.07 -1.73 7.17
CA CYS A 86 6.42 -1.16 7.19
C CYS A 86 7.17 -1.41 5.87
N ARG A 87 7.01 -2.59 5.27
CA ARG A 87 7.54 -2.91 3.94
C ARG A 87 7.02 -1.99 2.85
N SER A 88 5.83 -1.40 3.02
CA SER A 88 5.29 -0.40 2.10
C SER A 88 5.72 1.01 2.48
N ALA A 89 5.89 1.30 3.78
CA ALA A 89 6.40 2.56 4.29
C ALA A 89 7.84 2.88 3.83
N ASP A 90 8.69 1.85 3.63
CA ASP A 90 10.03 2.01 3.06
C ASP A 90 10.01 2.74 1.69
N TYR A 91 8.89 2.68 0.96
CA TYR A 91 8.73 3.31 -0.36
C TYR A 91 8.24 4.76 -0.28
N CYS A 92 7.86 5.24 0.90
CA CYS A 92 7.49 6.64 1.14
C CYS A 92 8.71 7.57 1.13
N CYS A 93 9.93 7.02 1.15
CA CYS A 93 11.20 7.77 1.14
C CYS A 93 11.27 8.86 2.22
N THR A 94 10.76 8.55 3.42
CA THR A 94 10.77 9.47 4.56
C THR A 94 12.18 9.66 5.10
N SER A 95 12.47 10.86 5.61
CA SER A 95 13.71 11.20 6.31
C SER A 95 13.37 11.83 7.68
N PRO A 96 14.32 11.97 8.61
CA PRO A 96 14.08 12.71 9.85
C PRO A 96 13.59 14.14 9.62
N SER A 97 14.01 14.76 8.51
CA SER A 97 13.57 16.10 8.08
C SER A 97 12.23 16.12 7.32
N SER A 98 11.76 14.96 6.84
CA SER A 98 10.51 14.78 6.11
C SER A 98 9.91 13.42 6.44
N SER A 99 9.38 13.31 7.66
CA SER A 99 8.89 12.05 8.24
C SER A 99 7.49 11.65 7.77
N ARG A 100 6.78 12.54 7.06
CA ARG A 100 5.41 12.29 6.61
C ARG A 100 5.39 11.56 5.27
N GLY A 101 4.72 10.41 5.24
CA GLY A 101 4.45 9.62 4.05
C GLY A 101 2.96 9.32 3.90
N CYS A 102 2.55 8.91 2.71
CA CYS A 102 1.21 8.42 2.46
C CYS A 102 1.29 6.94 2.08
N LEU A 103 0.43 6.13 2.71
CA LEU A 103 0.24 4.72 2.36
C LEU A 103 -1.14 4.54 1.78
N LEU A 104 -1.24 3.66 0.78
CA LEU A 104 -2.49 3.30 0.13
C LEU A 104 -2.88 1.90 0.56
N LEU A 105 -4.08 1.75 1.13
CA LEU A 105 -4.67 0.47 1.47
C LEU A 105 -5.76 0.16 0.45
N CYS A 106 -5.60 -0.94 -0.28
CA CYS A 106 -6.50 -1.28 -1.38
C CYS A 106 -7.14 -2.65 -1.16
N LYS A 107 -8.41 -2.79 -1.53
CA LYS A 107 -9.04 -4.10 -1.73
C LYS A 107 -8.63 -4.62 -3.10
N VAL A 108 -7.84 -5.68 -3.12
CA VAL A 108 -7.29 -6.28 -4.33
C VAL A 108 -7.96 -7.63 -4.55
N ALA A 109 -8.61 -7.79 -5.70
CA ALA A 109 -9.14 -9.08 -6.12
C ALA A 109 -8.02 -9.86 -6.84
N LEU A 110 -7.42 -10.83 -6.16
CA LEU A 110 -6.26 -11.57 -6.65
C LEU A 110 -6.66 -12.63 -7.68
N GLY A 111 -7.87 -13.19 -7.58
CA GLY A 111 -8.28 -14.34 -8.38
C GLY A 111 -7.34 -15.53 -8.18
N LYS A 112 -7.01 -16.22 -9.28
CA LYS A 112 -6.07 -17.35 -9.28
C LYS A 112 -4.64 -16.87 -9.08
N THR A 113 -4.04 -17.26 -7.95
CA THR A 113 -2.66 -16.92 -7.61
C THR A 113 -1.67 -17.90 -8.22
N HIS A 114 -0.43 -17.42 -8.43
CA HIS A 114 0.72 -18.24 -8.79
C HIS A 114 1.84 -17.95 -7.80
N ASP A 115 2.19 -18.95 -7.00
CA ASP A 115 3.19 -18.79 -5.95
C ASP A 115 4.60 -18.91 -6.55
N SER A 116 5.52 -18.04 -6.14
CA SER A 116 6.89 -18.04 -6.63
C SER A 116 7.85 -17.65 -5.51
N LEU A 117 8.88 -18.48 -5.31
CA LEU A 117 9.87 -18.30 -4.25
C LEU A 117 11.11 -17.52 -4.71
N ALA A 118 11.31 -17.40 -6.03
CA ALA A 118 12.46 -16.73 -6.63
C ALA A 118 12.01 -15.64 -7.62
N ALA A 119 12.80 -14.56 -7.71
CA ALA A 119 12.59 -13.53 -8.71
C ALA A 119 13.08 -14.04 -10.08
N SER A 120 12.19 -14.08 -11.07
CA SER A 120 12.58 -14.33 -12.46
C SER A 120 12.90 -12.99 -13.11
N THR A 121 14.19 -12.71 -13.29
CA THR A 121 14.62 -11.61 -14.16
C THR A 121 14.64 -12.14 -15.60
N SER A 122 13.84 -11.52 -16.46
CA SER A 122 13.90 -11.71 -17.93
C SER A 122 14.72 -10.59 -18.54
#